data_AF-A0A353VM28-F1
#
_entry.id   AF-A0A353VM28-F1
#
_cell.length_a   1.000
_cell.length_b   1.000
_cell.length_c   1.000
_cell.angle_alpha   90.00
_cell.angle_beta   90.00
_cell.angle_gamma   90.00
#
_symmetry.space_group_name_H-M   'P 1'
#
loop_
_entity.id
_entity.type
_entity.pdbx_description
1 polymer ?
#
loop_
_entity_poly.entity_id
_entity_poly.type
_entity_poly.pdbx_seq_one_letter_code
_entity_poly.pdbx_strand_id
1 'polypeptide(L)'
;MGELLLSEDEQFEMRQFYLTELEKAERKVRHLRSVLGKLNVGEIESAVENSKMVGPKVTTDIEPTTDIKKPRRKRRKKRGRKSLWGNFIIKLLKEKDRPLTYNSVIFSAIDRFNIPEDKHKNVKQAITNSAFRLRSVNDKIDTFGLPGKKEKFLCLKGWFKENGELKEKYTAMIVEDSTE
;
A
#
# COMPACT_ATOMS: atom_id res chain seq x y z
N MET A 1 18.93 -41.31 -8.68
CA MET A 1 17.66 -40.58 -8.48
C MET A 1 17.07 -41.13 -7.20
N GLY A 2 17.14 -40.39 -6.10
CA GLY A 2 16.68 -40.91 -4.80
C GLY A 2 15.15 -41.03 -4.80
N GLU A 3 14.65 -42.23 -4.51
CA GLU A 3 13.22 -42.45 -4.25
C GLU A 3 12.86 -41.77 -2.94
N LEU A 4 12.05 -40.72 -3.02
CA LEU A 4 11.43 -40.12 -1.83
C LEU A 4 10.37 -41.10 -1.33
N LEU A 5 10.67 -41.80 -0.23
CA LEU A 5 9.70 -42.61 0.52
C LEU A 5 8.73 -41.68 1.26
N LEU A 6 7.80 -41.08 0.53
CA LEU A 6 6.70 -40.29 1.08
C LEU A 6 5.53 -41.22 1.42
N SER A 7 4.85 -40.97 2.55
CA SER A 7 3.61 -41.67 2.90
C SER A 7 2.54 -41.45 1.83
N GLU A 8 1.59 -42.37 1.67
CA GLU A 8 0.51 -42.25 0.69
C GLU A 8 -0.30 -40.94 0.89
N ASP A 9 -0.51 -40.56 2.16
CA ASP A 9 -1.17 -39.31 2.53
C ASP A 9 -0.38 -38.08 2.10
N GLU A 10 0.94 -38.07 2.33
CA GLU A 10 1.83 -36.97 1.92
C GLU A 10 1.88 -36.85 0.39
N GLN A 11 1.89 -37.98 -0.32
CA GLN A 11 1.83 -37.99 -1.79
C GLN A 11 0.49 -37.42 -2.31
N PHE A 12 -0.61 -37.74 -1.63
CA PHE A 12 -1.93 -37.19 -1.97
C PHE A 12 -1.97 -35.68 -1.77
N GLU A 13 -1.52 -35.19 -0.62
CA GLU A 13 -1.47 -33.75 -0.31
C GLU A 13 -0.57 -33.00 -1.28
N MET A 14 0.63 -33.53 -1.56
CA MET A 14 1.54 -32.95 -2.53
C MET A 14 0.90 -32.89 -3.92
N ARG A 15 0.23 -33.96 -4.36
CA ARG A 15 -0.45 -33.98 -5.67
C ARG A 15 -1.52 -32.89 -5.74
N GLN A 16 -2.36 -32.77 -4.73
CA GLN A 16 -3.41 -31.75 -4.69
C GLN A 16 -2.83 -30.33 -4.71
N PHE A 17 -1.76 -30.10 -3.94
CA PHE A 17 -1.07 -28.82 -3.93
C PHE A 17 -0.52 -28.46 -5.31
N TYR A 18 0.22 -29.35 -5.96
CA TYR A 18 0.83 -29.07 -7.26
C TYR A 18 -0.20 -28.95 -8.38
N LEU A 19 -1.32 -29.69 -8.34
CA LEU A 19 -2.43 -29.49 -9.27
C LEU A 19 -3.04 -28.09 -9.13
N THR A 20 -3.22 -27.65 -7.89
CA THR A 20 -3.73 -26.30 -7.60
C THR A 20 -2.77 -25.21 -8.08
N GLU A 21 -1.46 -25.38 -7.84
CA GLU A 21 -0.44 -24.44 -8.31
C GLU A 21 -0.33 -24.43 -9.84
N LEU A 22 -0.47 -25.59 -10.49
CA LEU A 22 -0.51 -25.71 -11.95
C LEU A 22 -1.70 -24.95 -12.53
N GLU A 23 -2.89 -25.11 -11.95
CA GLU A 23 -4.08 -24.37 -12.39
C GLU A 23 -3.89 -22.85 -12.23
N LYS A 24 -3.30 -22.39 -11.11
CA LYS A 24 -2.98 -20.98 -10.90
C LYS A 24 -2.00 -20.46 -11.96
N ALA A 25 -0.98 -21.24 -12.30
CA ALA A 25 -0.01 -20.89 -13.32
C ALA A 25 -0.68 -20.75 -14.70
N GLU A 26 -1.54 -21.69 -15.07
CA GLU A 26 -2.30 -21.66 -16.33
C GLU A 26 -3.21 -20.43 -16.42
N ARG A 27 -3.94 -20.11 -15.34
CA ARG A 27 -4.76 -18.89 -15.27
C ARG A 27 -3.92 -17.62 -15.47
N LYS A 28 -2.72 -17.58 -14.88
CA LYS A 28 -1.79 -16.46 -15.04
C LYS A 28 -1.29 -16.34 -16.48
N VAL A 29 -0.92 -17.46 -17.11
CA VAL A 29 -0.51 -17.49 -18.53
C VAL A 29 -1.65 -17.01 -19.43
N ARG A 30 -2.88 -17.48 -19.20
CA ARG A 30 -4.07 -17.03 -19.94
C ARG A 30 -4.31 -15.52 -19.81
N HIS A 31 -4.18 -14.99 -18.59
CA HIS A 31 -4.31 -13.55 -18.35
C HIS A 31 -3.23 -12.74 -19.09
N LEU A 32 -1.97 -13.17 -19.01
CA LEU A 32 -0.85 -12.54 -19.71
C LEU A 32 -1.09 -12.52 -21.22
N ARG A 33 -1.49 -13.65 -21.81
CA ARG A 33 -1.86 -13.74 -23.24
C ARG A 33 -2.98 -12.77 -23.60
N SER A 34 -4.03 -12.67 -22.78
CA SER A 34 -5.13 -11.71 -23.02
C SER A 34 -4.67 -10.25 -22.98
N VAL A 35 -3.81 -9.89 -22.03
CA VAL A 35 -3.27 -8.53 -21.95
C VAL A 35 -2.36 -8.22 -23.14
N LEU A 36 -1.52 -9.17 -23.54
CA LEU A 36 -0.61 -9.00 -24.69
C LEU A 36 -1.39 -8.84 -26.01
N GLY A 37 -2.47 -9.61 -26.20
CA GLY A 37 -3.38 -9.42 -27.34
C GLY A 37 -4.03 -8.03 -27.36
N LYS A 38 -4.42 -7.48 -26.21
CA LYS A 38 -4.99 -6.11 -26.12
C LYS A 38 -3.98 -5.01 -26.43
N LEU A 39 -2.68 -5.29 -26.33
CA LEU A 39 -1.60 -4.31 -26.53
C LEU A 39 -1.07 -4.31 -27.96
N ASN A 40 -1.66 -5.07 -28.89
CA ASN A 40 -1.23 -5.19 -30.29
C ASN A 40 0.28 -5.51 -30.43
N VAL A 41 0.85 -6.20 -29.44
CA VAL A 41 2.16 -6.84 -29.58
C VAL A 41 1.88 -8.09 -30.40
N GLY A 42 2.41 -8.12 -31.63
CA GLY A 42 2.17 -9.18 -32.63
C GLY A 42 2.30 -10.59 -32.05
N GLU A 43 1.64 -11.54 -32.71
CA GLU A 43 1.43 -12.92 -32.27
C GLU A 43 2.65 -13.52 -31.55
N ILE A 44 2.47 -13.84 -30.27
CA ILE A 44 3.45 -14.60 -29.49
C ILE A 44 3.10 -16.07 -29.74
N GLU A 45 3.63 -16.61 -30.83
CA GLU A 45 3.64 -18.06 -31.06
C GLU A 45 4.31 -18.75 -29.87
N SER A 46 3.63 -19.75 -29.32
CA SER A 46 4.07 -20.43 -28.11
C SER A 46 5.27 -21.34 -28.41
N ALA A 47 6.45 -20.95 -27.94
CA ALA A 47 7.60 -21.86 -27.79
C ALA A 47 7.41 -22.81 -26.59
N VAL A 48 6.29 -23.54 -26.57
CA VAL A 48 6.06 -24.64 -25.60
C VAL A 48 5.73 -25.90 -26.38
N GLU A 49 6.60 -26.26 -27.32
CA GLU A 49 6.66 -27.62 -27.82
C GLU A 49 8.13 -28.03 -27.99
N ASN A 50 8.49 -29.07 -27.24
CA ASN A 50 9.67 -29.92 -27.42
C ASN A 50 11.04 -29.34 -27.02
N SER A 51 11.35 -29.39 -25.72
CA SER A 51 12.74 -29.51 -25.28
C SER A 51 13.02 -30.98 -24.93
N LYS A 52 13.28 -31.80 -25.96
CA LYS A 52 13.96 -33.09 -25.79
C LYS A 52 15.44 -32.83 -25.50
N MET A 53 15.97 -33.56 -24.54
CA MET A 53 17.36 -33.54 -24.10
C MET A 53 18.32 -33.85 -25.25
N VAL A 54 19.40 -33.08 -25.41
CA VAL A 54 20.71 -33.58 -25.87
C VAL A 54 21.81 -32.77 -25.16
N GLY A 55 22.80 -33.48 -24.62
CA GLY A 55 23.92 -32.96 -23.85
C GLY A 55 24.99 -32.21 -24.67
N PRO A 56 26.14 -31.94 -24.05
CA PRO A 56 27.00 -30.78 -24.35
C PRO A 56 28.01 -31.07 -25.46
N LYS A 57 28.25 -30.08 -26.32
CA LYS A 57 29.50 -29.99 -27.09
C LYS A 57 29.97 -28.55 -27.22
N VAL A 58 31.24 -28.41 -26.87
CA VAL A 58 32.10 -27.22 -26.81
C VAL A 58 32.55 -26.81 -28.22
N THR A 59 33.13 -25.60 -28.28
CA THR A 59 33.83 -24.88 -29.37
C THR A 59 32.89 -24.02 -30.23
N THR A 60 33.09 -22.71 -30.40
CA THR A 60 34.34 -21.95 -30.64
C THR A 60 34.10 -20.45 -30.36
N ASP A 61 35.10 -19.81 -29.76
CA ASP A 61 35.60 -18.45 -30.01
C ASP A 61 34.62 -17.27 -30.12
N ILE A 62 34.43 -16.52 -29.03
CA ILE A 62 34.12 -15.08 -29.09
C ILE A 62 34.92 -14.34 -28.00
N GLU A 63 35.71 -13.38 -28.46
CA GLU A 63 36.56 -12.45 -27.71
C GLU A 63 35.84 -11.65 -26.60
N PRO A 64 36.57 -11.12 -25.60
CA PRO A 64 35.99 -10.52 -24.40
C PRO A 64 35.63 -9.05 -24.64
N THR A 65 34.39 -8.76 -25.05
CA THR A 65 33.87 -7.39 -24.96
C THR A 65 33.31 -7.12 -23.58
N THR A 66 34.07 -6.32 -22.84
CA THR A 66 33.80 -5.74 -21.53
C THR A 66 32.57 -4.84 -21.52
N ASP A 67 31.37 -5.40 -21.42
CA ASP A 67 30.16 -4.62 -21.11
C ASP A 67 29.56 -5.04 -19.78
N ILE A 68 30.18 -4.53 -18.71
CA ILE A 68 29.59 -4.50 -17.37
C ILE A 68 28.33 -3.62 -17.44
N LYS A 69 27.18 -4.27 -17.68
CA LYS A 69 25.86 -3.63 -17.63
C LYS A 69 25.64 -3.03 -16.24
N LYS A 70 25.93 -1.74 -16.11
CA LYS A 70 25.62 -0.95 -14.90
C LYS A 70 24.17 -1.22 -14.48
N PRO A 71 23.89 -1.52 -13.19
CA PRO A 71 22.55 -1.84 -12.75
C PRO A 71 21.63 -0.66 -13.05
N ARG A 72 20.64 -0.88 -13.93
CA ARG A 72 19.62 0.11 -14.28
C ARG A 72 18.95 0.57 -12.98
N ARG A 73 19.15 1.84 -12.59
CA ARG A 73 18.49 2.46 -11.43
C ARG A 73 16.98 2.23 -11.55
N LYS A 74 16.39 1.46 -10.63
CA LYS A 74 14.94 1.25 -10.56
C LYS A 74 14.27 2.62 -10.47
N ARG A 75 13.63 3.07 -11.55
CA ARG A 75 12.89 4.33 -11.57
C ARG A 75 11.85 4.27 -10.45
N ARG A 76 11.84 5.29 -9.57
CA ARG A 76 10.84 5.41 -8.50
C ARG A 76 9.47 5.37 -9.17
N LYS A 77 8.63 4.39 -8.80
CA LYS A 77 7.27 4.28 -9.32
C LYS A 77 6.55 5.61 -9.05
N LYS A 78 5.83 6.13 -10.05
CA LYS A 78 5.02 7.35 -9.90
C LYS A 78 4.09 7.14 -8.70
N ARG A 79 4.05 8.11 -7.79
CA ARG A 79 3.22 8.05 -6.58
C ARG A 79 1.77 7.72 -6.99
N GLY A 80 1.19 6.70 -6.35
CA GLY A 80 -0.19 6.32 -6.57
C GLY A 80 -1.16 7.45 -6.25
N ARG A 81 -2.44 7.24 -6.58
CA ARG A 81 -3.52 8.20 -6.31
C ARG A 81 -3.51 8.64 -4.84
N LYS A 82 -3.74 9.93 -4.59
CA LYS A 82 -3.84 10.50 -3.23
C LYS A 82 -4.94 9.77 -2.46
N SER A 83 -4.71 9.48 -1.16
CA SER A 83 -5.70 8.75 -0.35
C SER A 83 -6.98 9.58 -0.18
N LEU A 84 -8.14 8.91 -0.26
CA LEU A 84 -9.45 9.53 -0.01
C LEU A 84 -9.50 10.16 1.39
N TRP A 85 -9.02 9.40 2.37
CA TRP A 85 -8.97 9.79 3.78
C TRP A 85 -8.08 11.01 4.03
N GLY A 86 -6.95 11.14 3.32
CA GLY A 86 -6.08 12.30 3.50
C GLY A 86 -6.75 13.60 3.07
N ASN A 87 -7.47 13.58 1.95
CA ASN A 87 -8.25 14.74 1.51
C ASN A 87 -9.44 15.02 2.44
N PHE A 88 -10.11 13.96 2.93
CA PHE A 88 -11.22 14.09 3.86
C PHE A 88 -10.79 14.80 5.16
N ILE A 89 -9.69 14.37 5.80
CA ILE A 89 -9.21 14.97 7.05
C ILE A 89 -8.93 16.46 6.88
N ILE A 90 -8.26 16.84 5.78
CA ILE A 90 -7.96 18.26 5.51
C ILE A 90 -9.23 19.07 5.29
N LYS A 91 -10.20 18.52 4.54
CA LYS A 91 -11.48 19.19 4.32
C LYS A 91 -12.26 19.36 5.62
N LEU A 92 -12.33 18.30 6.43
CA LEU A 92 -13.02 18.33 7.72
C LEU A 92 -12.42 19.36 8.67
N LEU A 93 -11.09 19.43 8.78
CA LEU A 93 -10.41 20.44 9.61
C LEU A 93 -10.67 21.87 9.12
N LYS A 94 -10.69 22.09 7.80
CA LYS A 94 -11.03 23.41 7.23
C LYS A 94 -12.48 23.79 7.44
N GLU A 95 -13.39 22.82 7.35
CA GLU A 95 -14.83 23.02 7.49
C GLU A 95 -15.22 23.31 8.93
N LYS A 96 -14.61 22.60 9.88
CA LYS A 96 -14.89 22.78 11.31
C LYS A 96 -14.11 23.94 11.95
N ASP A 97 -13.05 24.44 11.30
CA ASP A 97 -12.12 25.47 11.78
C ASP A 97 -11.77 25.34 13.28
N ARG A 98 -11.58 24.09 13.74
CA ARG A 98 -11.19 23.78 15.11
C ARG A 98 -10.29 22.55 15.18
N PRO A 99 -9.42 22.44 16.19
CA PRO A 99 -8.69 21.21 16.49
C PRO A 99 -9.65 20.06 16.76
N LEU A 100 -9.40 18.89 16.18
CA LEU A 100 -10.28 17.73 16.36
C LEU A 100 -9.50 16.54 16.93
N THR A 101 -10.14 15.79 17.82
CA THR A 101 -9.61 14.50 18.27
C THR A 101 -9.75 13.45 17.17
N TYR A 102 -8.92 12.40 17.23
CA TYR A 102 -9.02 11.28 16.29
C TYR A 102 -10.42 10.65 16.28
N ASN A 103 -11.04 10.49 17.45
CA ASN A 103 -12.38 9.92 17.56
C ASN A 103 -13.43 10.80 16.86
N SER A 104 -13.37 12.12 17.05
CA SER A 104 -14.29 13.05 16.37
C SER A 104 -14.16 12.98 14.83
N VAL A 105 -12.93 12.86 14.32
CA VAL A 105 -12.69 12.67 12.88
C VAL A 105 -13.25 11.35 12.38
N ILE A 106 -13.12 10.27 13.18
CA ILE A 106 -13.64 8.95 12.84
C ILE A 106 -15.17 8.95 12.82
N PHE A 107 -15.83 9.53 13.82
CA PHE A 107 -17.29 9.64 13.85
C PHE A 107 -17.82 10.47 12.67
N SER A 108 -17.17 11.60 12.37
CA SER A 108 -17.50 12.41 11.20
C SER A 108 -17.31 11.65 9.88
N ALA A 109 -16.35 10.71 9.82
CA ALA A 109 -16.16 9.86 8.67
C ALA A 109 -17.24 8.79 8.55
N ILE A 110 -17.61 8.14 9.66
CA ILE A 110 -18.64 7.10 9.68
C ILE A 110 -19.98 7.70 9.24
N ASP A 111 -20.34 8.87 9.76
CA ASP A 111 -21.58 9.58 9.43
C ASP A 111 -21.60 9.99 7.94
N ARG A 112 -20.55 10.66 7.47
CA ARG A 112 -20.49 11.16 6.08
C ARG A 112 -20.47 10.06 5.02
N PHE A 113 -19.84 8.93 5.32
CA PHE A 113 -19.70 7.81 4.38
C PHE A 113 -20.67 6.67 4.67
N ASN A 114 -21.55 6.82 5.66
CA ASN A 114 -22.54 5.83 6.11
C ASN A 114 -21.96 4.41 6.21
N ILE A 115 -20.92 4.26 7.03
CA ILE A 115 -20.13 3.02 7.10
C ILE A 115 -20.73 2.06 8.12
N PRO A 116 -20.96 0.78 7.78
CA PRO A 116 -21.46 -0.22 8.73
C PRO A 116 -20.43 -0.50 9.83
N GLU A 117 -20.93 -0.81 11.03
CA GLU A 117 -20.14 -1.05 12.27
C GLU A 117 -18.99 -2.05 12.05
N ASP A 118 -19.23 -3.09 11.26
CA ASP A 118 -18.23 -4.12 10.92
C ASP A 118 -16.91 -3.54 10.37
N LYS A 119 -17.00 -2.40 9.68
CA LYS A 119 -15.87 -1.75 9.02
C LYS A 119 -15.29 -0.59 9.84
N HIS A 120 -15.84 -0.24 11.00
CA HIS A 120 -15.37 0.90 11.79
C HIS A 120 -13.92 0.74 12.24
N LYS A 121 -13.51 -0.48 12.63
CA LYS A 121 -12.12 -0.79 12.95
C LYS A 121 -11.18 -0.50 11.78
N ASN A 122 -11.58 -0.90 10.57
CA ASN A 122 -10.80 -0.66 9.35
C ASN A 122 -10.69 0.83 9.01
N VAL A 123 -11.77 1.58 9.20
CA VAL A 123 -11.81 3.04 8.99
C VAL A 123 -10.92 3.76 10.00
N LYS A 124 -11.03 3.40 11.28
CA LYS A 124 -10.16 3.94 12.34
C LYS A 124 -8.68 3.75 11.99
N GLN A 125 -8.30 2.56 11.54
CA GLN A 125 -6.94 2.29 11.11
C GLN A 125 -6.55 3.10 9.86
N ALA A 126 -7.44 3.18 8.87
CA ALA A 126 -7.19 3.91 7.63
C ALA A 126 -7.01 5.42 7.85
N ILE A 127 -7.82 6.01 8.74
CA ILE A 127 -7.72 7.42 9.14
C ILE A 127 -6.42 7.66 9.90
N THR A 128 -6.10 6.82 10.89
CA THR A 128 -4.86 6.93 11.68
C THR A 128 -3.62 6.87 10.77
N ASN A 129 -3.56 5.88 9.88
CA ASN A 129 -2.45 5.74 8.93
C ASN A 129 -2.38 6.92 7.96
N SER A 130 -3.53 7.44 7.51
CA SER A 130 -3.57 8.59 6.60
C SER A 130 -3.14 9.88 7.30
N ALA A 131 -3.59 10.11 8.53
CA ALA A 131 -3.17 11.25 9.35
C ALA A 131 -1.66 11.23 9.61
N PHE A 132 -1.11 10.06 9.98
CA PHE A 132 0.33 9.91 10.17
C PHE A 132 1.13 10.25 8.91
N ARG A 133 0.67 9.81 7.73
CA ARG A 133 1.31 10.16 6.44
C ARG A 133 1.18 11.64 6.11
N LEU A 134 0.03 12.26 6.43
CA LEU A 134 -0.16 13.70 6.23
C LEU A 134 0.77 14.53 7.12
N ARG A 135 1.09 14.03 8.31
CA ARG A 135 2.03 14.65 9.25
C ARG A 135 3.49 14.47 8.85
N SER A 136 3.90 13.25 8.45
CA SER A 136 5.31 12.92 8.22
C SER A 136 5.81 13.17 6.79
N VAL A 137 4.94 13.05 5.78
CA VAL A 137 5.36 13.09 4.37
C VAL A 137 4.95 14.39 3.68
N ASN A 138 3.78 14.92 4.05
CA ASN A 138 3.21 16.09 3.37
C ASN A 138 3.27 17.35 4.23
N ASP A 139 3.60 17.23 5.52
CA ASP A 139 3.62 18.30 6.53
C ASP A 139 2.40 19.24 6.44
N LYS A 140 1.21 18.68 6.22
CA LYS A 140 -0.03 19.49 6.09
C LYS A 140 -0.76 19.65 7.40
N ILE A 141 -0.63 18.66 8.26
CA ILE A 141 -1.27 18.60 9.56
C ILE A 141 -0.19 18.32 10.59
N ASP A 142 -0.38 18.81 11.80
CA ASP A 142 0.42 18.44 12.94
C ASP A 142 -0.48 18.09 14.11
N THR A 143 0.09 17.41 15.10
CA THR A 143 -0.63 17.00 16.30
C THR A 143 -0.19 17.83 17.47
N PHE A 144 -1.15 18.44 18.16
CA PHE A 144 -0.92 19.13 19.42
C PHE A 144 -1.43 18.27 20.57
N GLY A 145 -0.65 18.16 21.64
CA GLY A 145 -1.03 17.48 22.87
C GLY A 145 -1.01 18.49 24.02
N LEU A 146 -2.09 18.54 24.80
CA LEU A 146 -2.12 19.39 25.99
C LEU A 146 -1.25 18.76 27.09
N PRO A 147 -0.48 19.56 27.85
CA PRO A 147 0.25 19.07 29.00
C PRO A 147 -0.75 18.49 30.02
N GLY A 148 -0.59 17.22 30.37
CA GLY A 148 -1.44 16.51 31.32
C GLY A 148 -2.55 15.63 30.72
N LYS A 149 -2.89 15.77 29.44
CA LYS A 149 -3.84 14.87 28.75
C LYS A 149 -3.11 13.95 27.76
N LYS A 150 -3.48 12.67 27.75
CA LYS A 150 -2.94 11.67 26.79
C LYS A 150 -3.51 11.85 25.38
N GLU A 151 -4.56 12.66 25.22
CA GLU A 151 -5.22 12.88 23.95
C GLU A 151 -4.43 13.84 23.05
N LYS A 152 -4.46 13.53 21.76
CA LYS A 152 -3.80 14.32 20.72
C LYS A 152 -4.85 14.90 19.80
N PHE A 153 -4.73 16.19 19.55
CA PHE A 153 -5.58 16.95 18.65
C PHE A 153 -4.90 17.09 17.29
N LEU A 154 -5.68 16.90 16.22
CA LEU A 154 -5.27 17.12 14.84
C LEU A 154 -5.50 18.59 14.48
N CYS A 155 -4.44 19.26 14.04
CA CYS A 155 -4.45 20.67 13.67
C CYS A 155 -3.87 20.86 12.27
N LEU A 156 -4.32 21.89 11.55
CA LEU A 156 -3.68 22.29 10.30
C LEU A 156 -2.33 22.97 10.60
N LYS A 157 -1.32 22.75 9.76
CA LYS A 157 0.00 23.36 9.95
C LYS A 157 -0.06 24.91 9.97
N GLY A 158 -1.00 25.51 9.25
CA GLY A 158 -1.22 26.97 9.24
C GLY A 158 -1.82 27.56 10.53
N TRP A 159 -2.22 26.72 11.48
CA TRP A 159 -2.71 27.14 12.80
C TRP A 159 -1.61 27.23 13.85
N PHE A 160 -0.41 26.74 13.53
CA PHE A 160 0.76 26.89 14.38
C PHE A 160 1.44 28.24 14.12
N LYS A 161 2.00 28.84 15.18
CA LYS A 161 2.92 29.96 15.13
C LYS A 161 4.30 29.47 14.67
N GLU A 162 5.21 30.39 14.32
CA GLU A 162 6.59 30.06 13.93
C GLU A 162 7.36 29.29 15.02
N ASN A 163 6.94 29.46 16.29
CA ASN A 163 7.54 28.80 17.45
C ASN A 163 7.03 27.36 17.68
N GLY A 164 6.15 26.83 16.81
CA GLY A 164 5.57 25.49 16.96
C GLY A 164 4.42 25.40 17.97
N GLU A 165 3.98 26.52 18.54
CA GLU A 165 2.80 26.61 19.40
C GLU A 165 1.54 26.84 18.58
N LEU A 166 0.41 26.27 19.03
CA LEU A 166 -0.88 26.52 18.40
C LEU A 166 -1.34 27.96 18.71
N LYS A 167 -1.97 28.64 17.73
CA LYS A 167 -2.56 29.97 17.97
C LYS A 167 -3.57 29.89 19.12
N GLU A 168 -3.54 30.90 20.00
CA GLU A 168 -4.37 30.99 21.21
C GLU A 168 -5.86 30.80 20.94
N LYS A 169 -6.36 31.30 19.81
CA LYS A 169 -7.75 31.09 19.35
C LYS A 169 -8.16 29.61 19.37
N TYR A 170 -7.27 28.73 18.89
CA TYR A 170 -7.57 27.31 18.79
C TYR A 170 -7.23 26.56 20.09
N THR A 171 -6.26 27.04 20.87
CA THR A 171 -5.98 26.50 22.21
C THR A 171 -7.16 26.72 23.15
N ALA A 172 -7.79 27.89 23.10
CA ALA A 172 -8.98 28.21 23.92
C ALA A 172 -10.14 27.25 23.64
N MET A 173 -10.41 26.93 22.37
CA MET A 173 -11.47 25.98 21.99
C MET A 173 -11.24 24.56 22.52
N ILE A 174 -9.97 24.11 22.59
CA ILE A 174 -9.65 22.79 23.15
C ILE A 174 -9.90 22.76 24.66
N VAL A 175 -9.60 23.87 25.34
CA VAL A 175 -9.82 23.99 26.78
C VAL A 175 -11.32 24.00 27.07
N GLU A 176 -12.14 24.74 26.31
CA GLU A 176 -13.61 24.73 26.47
C GLU A 176 -14.21 23.33 26.35
N ASP A 177 -13.91 22.60 25.26
CA ASP A 177 -14.37 21.21 25.03
C ASP A 177 -13.86 20.21 26.10
N SER A 178 -12.90 20.62 26.95
CA SER A 178 -12.34 19.81 28.03
C SER A 178 -12.94 20.09 29.40
N THR A 179 -13.73 21.16 29.53
CA THR A 179 -14.33 21.63 30.79
C THR A 179 -15.83 21.31 30.89
N GLU A 180 -16.47 20.91 29.79
CA GLU A 180 -17.78 20.24 29.77
C GLU A 180 -17.64 18.73 29.98
#